data_AF-A0A0F9FM78-F1
#
_entry.id   AF-A0A0F9FM78-F1
#
_cell.length_a   1.000
_cell.length_b   1.000
_cell.length_c   1.000
_cell.angle_alpha   90.00
_cell.angle_beta   90.00
_cell.angle_gamma   90.00
#
_symmetry.space_group_name_H-M   'P 1'
#
loop_
_entity.id
_entity.type
_entity.pdbx_description
1 polymer ?
#
loop_
_entity_poly.entity_id
_entity_poly.type
_entity_poly.pdbx_seq_one_letter_code
_entity_poly.pdbx_strand_id
1 'polypeptide(L)'
;MSEIRLTEMVVSNFKGIKRFVLSAGDQDATVYGDNATGKTTLIDAYLWLLRGKDSRDNAAFEIKALEVTATPYPVVTIVTHGFQPSLTIGNPDENQPQGFLDLAHMIVDAGGGGRVLKYIRSEGTWQDDKSMAAGAIAAEDGKPLVLVLDWNKESNITDSGFSEAAADTFFASMVQLDNE
;
A
#
# COMPACT_ATOMS: atom_id res chain seq x y z
N MET A 1 -17.57 -26.94 33.01
CA MET A 1 -16.87 -26.10 32.03
C MET A 1 -17.94 -25.33 31.27
N SER A 2 -17.87 -24.01 31.19
CA SER A 2 -18.82 -23.20 30.43
C SER A 2 -18.34 -23.10 28.98
N GLU A 3 -19.22 -23.42 28.03
CA GLU A 3 -18.96 -23.31 26.59
C GLU A 3 -19.61 -22.03 26.06
N ILE A 4 -18.89 -21.28 25.21
CA ILE A 4 -19.41 -20.11 24.50
C ILE A 4 -19.44 -20.45 23.01
N ARG A 5 -20.61 -20.31 22.38
CA ARG A 5 -20.81 -20.55 20.94
C ARG A 5 -21.20 -19.25 20.25
N LEU A 6 -20.69 -19.05 19.04
CA LEU A 6 -21.10 -17.95 18.18
C LEU A 6 -22.27 -18.40 17.32
N THR A 7 -23.46 -17.85 17.55
CA THR A 7 -24.64 -18.16 16.71
C THR A 7 -24.65 -17.28 15.46
N GLU A 8 -24.47 -15.97 15.66
CA GLU A 8 -24.42 -14.97 14.59
C GLU A 8 -23.49 -13.81 14.97
N MET A 9 -22.74 -13.29 14.01
CA MET A 9 -21.98 -12.05 14.13
C MET A 9 -22.36 -11.09 13.00
N VAL A 10 -22.88 -9.92 13.37
CA VAL A 10 -23.15 -8.82 12.43
C VAL A 10 -22.06 -7.77 12.56
N VAL A 11 -21.27 -7.61 11.50
CA VAL A 11 -20.21 -6.61 11.40
C VAL A 11 -20.74 -5.45 10.56
N SER A 12 -20.71 -4.23 11.08
CA SER A 12 -21.19 -3.02 10.39
C SER A 12 -20.21 -1.87 10.57
N ASN A 13 -19.82 -1.22 9.46
CA ASN A 13 -18.86 -0.11 9.41
C ASN A 13 -17.60 -0.35 10.25
N PHE A 14 -16.97 -1.50 10.07
CA PHE A 14 -15.85 -1.95 10.89
C PHE A 14 -14.65 -2.34 10.00
N LYS A 15 -13.52 -1.63 10.15
CA LYS A 15 -12.26 -1.83 9.39
C LYS A 15 -12.49 -2.16 7.91
N GLY A 16 -13.19 -1.26 7.20
CA GLY A 16 -13.47 -1.35 5.77
C GLY A 16 -14.67 -2.22 5.36
N ILE A 17 -15.22 -3.04 6.26
CA ILE A 17 -16.45 -3.79 6.01
C ILE A 17 -17.67 -2.89 6.28
N LYS A 18 -18.43 -2.55 5.24
CA LYS A 18 -19.70 -1.81 5.38
C LYS A 18 -20.74 -2.62 6.14
N ARG A 19 -20.98 -3.86 5.70
CA ARG A 19 -21.87 -4.81 6.38
C ARG A 19 -21.48 -6.24 6.00
N PHE A 20 -21.40 -7.12 7.00
CA PHE A 20 -21.23 -8.56 6.81
C PHE A 20 -21.98 -9.31 7.92
N VAL A 21 -22.57 -10.46 7.58
CA VAL A 21 -23.27 -11.33 8.53
C VAL A 21 -22.65 -12.71 8.46
N LEU A 22 -22.09 -13.17 9.57
CA LEU A 22 -21.62 -14.53 9.74
C LEU A 22 -22.65 -15.30 10.58
N SER A 23 -23.42 -16.18 9.95
CA SER A 23 -24.33 -17.09 10.65
C SER A 23 -23.64 -18.45 10.79
N ALA A 24 -23.11 -18.73 11.98
CA ALA A 24 -22.42 -19.99 12.26
C ALA A 24 -23.37 -21.10 12.76
N GLY A 25 -24.60 -20.73 13.20
CA GLY A 25 -25.65 -21.71 13.50
C GLY A 25 -25.24 -22.74 14.55
N ASP A 26 -24.40 -22.34 15.50
CA ASP A 26 -23.81 -23.17 16.56
C ASP A 26 -22.94 -24.34 16.05
N GLN A 27 -22.45 -24.25 14.81
CA GLN A 27 -21.53 -25.17 14.15
C GLN A 27 -20.19 -24.50 13.80
N ASP A 28 -19.21 -25.31 13.41
CA ASP A 28 -17.95 -24.80 12.88
C ASP A 28 -18.18 -24.07 11.55
N ALA A 29 -17.67 -22.84 11.47
CA ALA A 29 -17.73 -22.03 10.26
C ALA A 29 -16.32 -21.80 9.72
N THR A 30 -16.13 -21.96 8.41
CA THR A 30 -14.86 -21.63 7.73
C THR A 30 -15.06 -20.47 6.78
N VAL A 31 -14.15 -19.49 6.85
CA VAL A 31 -14.20 -18.26 6.05
C VAL A 31 -13.07 -18.27 5.02
N TYR A 32 -13.42 -18.15 3.74
CA TYR A 32 -12.48 -18.11 2.61
C TYR A 32 -12.61 -16.79 1.84
N GLY A 33 -11.57 -16.46 1.08
CA GLY A 33 -11.52 -15.26 0.23
C GLY A 33 -10.09 -14.91 -0.15
N ASP A 34 -9.91 -13.99 -1.09
CA ASP A 34 -8.59 -13.52 -1.54
C ASP A 34 -7.89 -12.66 -0.48
N ASN A 35 -6.60 -12.36 -0.65
CA ASN A 35 -5.90 -11.44 0.24
C ASN A 35 -6.59 -10.06 0.25
N ALA A 36 -6.53 -9.37 1.39
CA ALA A 36 -7.15 -8.05 1.62
C ALA A 36 -8.70 -7.97 1.49
N THR A 37 -9.43 -9.10 1.41
CA THR A 37 -10.90 -9.12 1.31
C THR A 37 -11.66 -9.10 2.65
N GLY A 38 -10.97 -8.85 3.76
CA GLY A 38 -11.60 -8.69 5.09
C GLY A 38 -11.62 -9.93 5.98
N LYS A 39 -10.95 -11.03 5.61
CA LYS A 39 -10.83 -12.23 6.47
C LYS A 39 -10.26 -11.90 7.86
N THR A 40 -9.16 -11.15 7.93
CA THR A 40 -8.56 -10.70 9.20
C THR A 40 -9.48 -9.75 9.96
N THR A 41 -10.24 -8.91 9.24
CA THR A 41 -11.22 -8.00 9.85
C THR A 41 -12.32 -8.75 10.62
N LEU A 42 -12.76 -9.92 10.13
CA LEU A 42 -13.76 -10.72 10.83
C LEU A 42 -13.22 -11.31 12.14
N ILE A 43 -11.96 -11.75 12.14
CA ILE A 43 -11.28 -12.21 13.36
C ILE A 43 -11.12 -11.04 14.34
N ASP A 44 -10.70 -9.87 13.85
CA ASP A 44 -10.57 -8.66 14.68
C ASP A 44 -11.90 -8.26 15.31
N ALA A 45 -13.02 -8.33 14.57
CA ALA A 45 -14.36 -8.02 15.10
C ALA A 45 -14.76 -8.97 16.23
N TYR A 46 -14.51 -10.27 16.06
CA TYR A 46 -14.78 -11.28 17.07
C TYR A 46 -13.93 -11.06 18.34
N LEU A 47 -12.62 -10.82 18.18
CA LEU A 47 -11.71 -10.57 19.29
C LEU A 47 -12.03 -9.27 20.02
N TRP A 48 -12.45 -8.24 19.27
CA TRP A 48 -12.85 -6.96 19.83
C TRP A 48 -14.05 -7.10 20.75
N LEU A 49 -15.06 -7.87 20.35
CA LEU A 49 -16.25 -8.11 21.18
C LEU A 49 -15.92 -8.83 22.49
N LEU A 50 -14.94 -9.75 22.47
CA LEU A 50 -14.56 -10.54 23.64
C LEU A 50 -13.55 -9.84 24.56
N ARG A 51 -12.60 -9.10 23.99
CA ARG A 51 -11.39 -8.65 24.69
C ARG A 51 -11.15 -7.14 24.59
N GLY A 52 -11.91 -6.43 23.75
CA GLY A 52 -11.65 -5.02 23.43
C GLY A 52 -10.32 -4.80 22.70
N LYS A 53 -9.80 -5.83 22.02
CA LYS A 53 -8.52 -5.80 21.30
C LYS A 53 -8.61 -6.58 19.99
N ASP A 54 -7.78 -6.21 19.01
CA ASP A 54 -7.71 -6.90 17.73
C ASP A 54 -6.77 -8.14 17.75
N SER A 55 -6.59 -8.80 16.60
CA SER A 55 -5.71 -9.98 16.46
C SER A 55 -4.23 -9.72 16.72
N ARG A 56 -3.81 -8.45 16.79
CA ARG A 56 -2.44 -8.03 17.12
C ARG A 56 -2.31 -7.50 18.55
N ASP A 57 -3.31 -7.74 19.41
CA ASP A 57 -3.39 -7.27 20.80
C ASP A 57 -3.46 -5.74 20.95
N ASN A 58 -3.87 -5.03 19.89
CA ASN A 58 -3.99 -3.58 19.91
C ASN A 58 -5.39 -3.14 20.36
N ALA A 59 -5.44 -2.23 21.34
CA ALA A 59 -6.66 -1.57 21.81
C ALA A 59 -6.91 -0.22 21.12
N ALA A 60 -5.93 0.31 20.39
CA ALA A 60 -5.92 1.66 19.83
C ALA A 60 -6.03 1.66 18.30
N PHE A 61 -6.94 0.88 17.71
CA PHE A 61 -7.13 0.92 16.26
C PHE A 61 -8.27 1.88 15.88
N GLU A 62 -8.08 2.59 14.77
CA GLU A 62 -9.11 3.47 14.21
C GLU A 62 -10.29 2.62 13.69
N ILE A 63 -11.41 2.67 14.40
CA ILE A 63 -12.64 1.95 14.04
C ILE A 63 -13.31 2.60 12.82
N LYS A 64 -13.08 3.91 12.62
CA LYS A 64 -13.59 4.62 11.45
C LYS A 64 -12.93 4.07 10.19
N ALA A 65 -13.76 3.69 9.22
CA ALA A 65 -13.29 3.65 7.85
C ALA A 65 -12.73 5.05 7.53
N LEU A 66 -11.50 5.11 7.02
CA LEU A 66 -10.93 6.34 6.51
C LEU A 66 -11.88 6.84 5.41
N GLU A 67 -12.65 7.88 5.72
CA GLU A 67 -13.34 8.62 4.67
C GLU A 67 -12.27 9.43 3.96
N VAL A 68 -11.99 9.06 2.70
CA VAL A 68 -11.12 9.85 1.84
C VAL A 68 -11.88 11.12 1.48
N THR A 69 -11.76 12.15 2.31
CA THR A 69 -12.51 13.41 2.21
C THR A 69 -12.01 14.33 1.10
N ALA A 70 -10.81 14.06 0.55
CA ALA A 70 -10.28 14.68 -0.65
C ALA A 70 -9.26 13.71 -1.26
N THR A 71 -9.44 13.33 -2.53
CA THR A 71 -8.37 12.70 -3.31
C THR A 71 -7.66 13.80 -4.09
N PRO A 72 -6.51 14.31 -3.63
CA PRO A 72 -5.73 15.28 -4.41
C PRO A 72 -5.44 14.80 -5.83
N TYR A 73 -5.30 13.48 -5.99
CA TYR A 73 -5.04 12.82 -7.26
C TYR A 73 -6.21 11.87 -7.61
N PRO A 74 -6.84 11.99 -8.79
CA PRO A 74 -7.92 11.08 -9.21
C PRO A 74 -7.40 9.67 -9.52
N VAL A 75 -6.11 9.56 -9.90
CA VAL A 75 -5.42 8.30 -10.21
C VAL A 75 -3.98 8.40 -9.72
N VAL A 76 -3.54 7.37 -9.00
CA VAL A 76 -2.13 7.15 -8.66
C VAL A 76 -1.68 5.88 -9.36
N THR A 77 -0.67 5.99 -10.23
CA THR A 77 -0.06 4.83 -10.91
C THR A 77 1.32 4.58 -10.32
N ILE A 78 1.62 3.32 -10.01
CA ILE A 78 2.92 2.91 -9.52
C ILE A 78 3.65 2.17 -10.63
N VAL A 79 4.85 2.62 -10.96
CA VAL A 79 5.75 1.98 -11.92
C VAL A 79 6.89 1.36 -11.15
N THR A 80 7.02 0.03 -11.28
CA THR A 80 8.13 -0.76 -10.73
C THR A 80 8.67 -1.68 -11.81
N HIS A 81 9.84 -2.28 -11.58
CA HIS A 81 10.37 -3.35 -12.41
C HIS A 81 10.57 -4.63 -11.59
N GLY A 82 10.65 -5.77 -12.30
CA GLY A 82 10.90 -7.07 -11.69
C GLY A 82 12.39 -7.38 -11.54
N PHE A 83 12.69 -8.65 -11.29
CA PHE A 83 14.05 -9.17 -11.27
C PHE A 83 14.75 -8.89 -12.59
N GLN A 84 15.90 -8.21 -12.53
CA GLN A 84 16.75 -7.96 -13.68
C GLN A 84 18.18 -8.35 -13.30
N PRO A 85 18.75 -9.42 -13.89
CA PRO A 85 20.13 -9.79 -13.64
C PRO A 85 21.03 -8.74 -14.27
N SER A 86 21.79 -8.03 -13.43
CA SER A 86 22.80 -7.10 -13.90
C SER A 86 23.97 -7.88 -14.53
N LEU A 87 24.10 -7.80 -15.87
CA LEU A 87 25.24 -8.35 -16.62
C LEU A 87 26.36 -7.31 -16.83
N THR A 88 26.21 -6.11 -16.26
CA THR A 88 27.18 -5.02 -16.41
C THR A 88 28.35 -5.20 -15.44
N ILE A 89 29.57 -5.20 -15.99
CA ILE A 89 30.81 -5.13 -15.22
C ILE A 89 31.02 -3.66 -14.83
N GLY A 90 30.48 -3.26 -13.67
CA GLY A 90 30.53 -1.89 -13.15
C GLY A 90 29.44 -1.65 -12.10
N ASN A 91 29.51 -0.53 -11.37
CA ASN A 91 28.40 -0.13 -10.50
C ASN A 91 27.19 0.17 -11.40
N PRO A 92 26.05 -0.53 -11.25
CA PRO A 92 24.83 -0.13 -11.94
C PRO A 92 24.47 1.28 -11.47
N ASP A 93 24.05 2.13 -12.41
CA ASP A 93 23.57 3.47 -12.09
C ASP A 93 22.46 3.37 -11.04
N GLU A 94 22.57 4.17 -9.98
CA GLU A 94 21.57 4.24 -8.90
C GLU A 94 20.27 4.93 -9.35
N ASN A 95 20.27 5.48 -10.57
CA ASN A 95 19.15 6.20 -11.15
C ASN A 95 18.16 5.26 -11.84
N GLN A 96 16.88 5.64 -11.82
CA GLN A 96 15.83 4.94 -12.57
C GLN A 96 16.22 4.82 -14.04
N PRO A 97 16.08 3.64 -14.67
CA PRO A 97 16.29 3.51 -16.10
C PRO A 97 15.36 4.47 -16.84
N GLN A 98 15.93 5.25 -17.77
CA GLN A 98 15.22 6.31 -18.48
C GLN A 98 13.90 5.83 -19.10
N GLY A 99 13.83 4.59 -19.57
CA GLY A 99 12.60 4.02 -20.14
C GLY A 99 11.40 3.96 -19.17
N PHE A 100 11.63 3.84 -17.85
CA PHE A 100 10.55 3.88 -16.87
C PHE A 100 10.06 5.31 -16.62
N LEU A 101 10.98 6.28 -16.61
CA LEU A 101 10.62 7.70 -16.55
C LEU A 101 9.87 8.10 -17.82
N ASP A 102 10.29 7.64 -19.00
CA ASP A 102 9.61 7.90 -20.27
C ASP A 102 8.19 7.31 -20.28
N LEU A 103 8.00 6.10 -19.74
CA LEU A 103 6.69 5.51 -19.53
C LEU A 103 5.82 6.34 -18.57
N ALA A 104 6.40 6.79 -17.47
CA ALA A 104 5.69 7.63 -16.49
C ALA A 104 5.24 8.97 -17.10
N HIS A 105 6.12 9.63 -17.85
CA HIS A 105 5.77 10.85 -18.59
C HIS A 105 4.70 10.59 -19.65
N MET A 106 4.75 9.46 -20.35
CA MET A 106 3.70 9.08 -21.31
C MET A 106 2.32 8.93 -20.65
N ILE A 107 2.25 8.34 -19.46
CA ILE A 107 1.01 8.19 -18.69
C ILE A 107 0.48 9.55 -18.26
N VAL A 108 1.35 10.41 -17.74
CA VAL A 108 1.00 11.78 -17.31
C VAL A 108 0.51 12.62 -18.49
N ASP A 109 1.22 12.57 -19.63
CA ASP A 109 0.86 13.33 -20.83
C ASP A 109 -0.46 12.85 -21.44
N ALA A 110 -0.70 11.53 -21.45
CA ALA A 110 -1.98 10.96 -21.89
C ALA A 110 -3.16 11.36 -20.97
N GLY A 111 -2.88 11.62 -19.69
CA GLY A 111 -3.84 12.13 -18.71
C GLY A 111 -4.07 13.64 -18.74
N GLY A 112 -3.43 14.38 -19.65
CA GLY A 112 -3.56 15.85 -19.75
C GLY A 112 -2.64 16.63 -18.81
N GLY A 113 -1.52 16.03 -18.40
CA GLY A 113 -0.57 16.58 -17.43
C GLY A 113 -0.69 15.90 -16.07
N GLY A 114 0.03 16.39 -15.06
CA GLY A 114 0.17 15.73 -13.77
C GLY A 114 1.63 15.65 -13.34
N ARG A 115 1.93 14.74 -12.40
CA ARG A 115 3.23 14.70 -11.72
C ARG A 115 3.86 13.32 -11.81
N VAL A 116 5.16 13.29 -12.05
CA VAL A 116 6.01 12.10 -11.97
C VAL A 116 6.95 12.28 -10.79
N LEU A 117 6.85 11.39 -9.81
CA LEU A 117 7.76 11.35 -8.68
C LEU A 117 8.67 10.15 -8.80
N LYS A 118 9.94 10.38 -8.54
CA LYS A 118 10.94 9.34 -8.38
C LYS A 118 11.32 9.18 -6.93
N TYR A 119 11.40 7.94 -6.48
CA TYR A 119 11.92 7.65 -5.14
C TYR A 119 13.44 7.63 -5.16
N ILE A 120 14.07 8.52 -4.37
CA ILE A 120 15.52 8.58 -4.22
C ILE A 120 15.91 7.81 -2.97
N ARG A 121 16.40 6.57 -3.15
CA ARG A 121 16.66 5.67 -2.03
C ARG A 121 17.78 6.16 -1.11
N SER A 122 18.82 6.79 -1.66
CA SER A 122 19.93 7.33 -0.87
C SER A 122 19.49 8.39 0.13
N GLU A 123 18.41 9.11 -0.19
CA GLU A 123 17.86 10.20 0.62
C GLU A 123 16.59 9.79 1.36
N GLY A 124 15.92 8.71 0.94
CA GLY A 124 14.64 8.27 1.49
C GLY A 124 13.48 9.22 1.16
N THR A 125 13.58 9.96 0.05
CA THR A 125 12.63 11.02 -0.31
C THR A 125 12.04 10.80 -1.69
N TRP A 126 10.81 11.31 -1.88
CA TRP A 126 10.24 11.49 -3.21
C TRP A 126 10.74 12.80 -3.80
N GLN A 127 11.23 12.75 -5.04
CA GLN A 127 11.61 13.92 -5.80
C GLN A 127 10.76 14.05 -7.06
N ASP A 128 10.32 15.26 -7.37
CA ASP A 128 9.69 15.56 -8.65
C ASP A 128 10.71 15.45 -9.78
N ASP A 129 10.36 14.74 -10.86
CA ASP A 129 11.32 14.53 -11.94
C ASP A 129 11.64 15.81 -12.72
N LYS A 130 10.68 16.73 -12.87
CA LYS A 130 10.85 17.97 -13.65
C LYS A 130 11.45 19.10 -12.80
N SER A 131 11.01 19.28 -11.56
CA SER A 131 11.46 20.37 -10.71
C SER A 131 12.63 20.01 -9.79
N MET A 132 12.96 18.72 -9.67
CA MET A 132 13.96 18.19 -8.74
C MET A 132 13.73 18.59 -7.28
N ALA A 133 12.49 18.98 -6.94
CA ALA A 133 12.12 19.35 -5.59
C ALA A 133 11.91 18.09 -4.76
N ALA A 134 12.52 18.03 -3.58
CA ALA A 134 12.34 16.96 -2.62
C ALA A 134 11.20 17.28 -1.64
N GLY A 135 10.31 16.31 -1.43
CA GLY A 135 9.21 16.40 -0.48
C GLY A 135 8.07 17.34 -0.87
N ALA A 136 6.87 17.03 -0.37
CA ALA A 136 5.61 17.77 -0.48
C ALA A 136 5.27 18.26 -1.90
N ILE A 137 4.59 17.42 -2.68
CA ILE A 137 4.00 17.87 -3.92
C ILE A 137 2.59 18.34 -3.67
N ALA A 138 2.42 19.67 -3.65
CA ALA A 138 1.11 20.29 -3.78
C ALA A 138 0.39 19.64 -4.96
N ALA A 139 -0.70 18.94 -4.63
CA ALA A 139 -1.50 18.25 -5.60
C ALA A 139 -1.98 19.20 -6.69
N GLU A 140 -1.75 18.81 -7.94
CA GLU A 140 -2.48 19.43 -9.03
C GLU A 140 -3.85 18.77 -9.07
N ASP A 141 -4.79 19.33 -8.29
CA ASP A 141 -6.16 18.83 -8.14
C ASP A 141 -6.73 18.35 -9.49
N GLY A 142 -7.09 17.07 -9.55
CA GLY A 142 -7.68 16.46 -10.75
C GLY A 142 -6.70 15.98 -11.82
N LYS A 143 -5.37 15.99 -11.56
CA LYS A 143 -4.37 15.43 -12.48
C LYS A 143 -3.72 14.15 -11.94
N PRO A 144 -3.32 13.21 -12.81
CA PRO A 144 -2.69 11.97 -12.39
C PRO A 144 -1.34 12.17 -11.68
N LEU A 145 -1.08 11.27 -10.74
CA LEU A 145 0.23 11.09 -10.10
C LEU A 145 0.83 9.77 -10.53
N VAL A 146 2.08 9.79 -10.99
CA VAL A 146 2.84 8.58 -11.29
C VAL A 146 4.05 8.49 -10.37
N LEU A 147 4.14 7.38 -9.64
CA LEU A 147 5.22 7.08 -8.71
C LEU A 147 6.14 6.06 -9.34
N VAL A 148 7.42 6.41 -9.49
CA VAL A 148 8.44 5.55 -10.07
C VAL A 148 9.39 5.10 -8.96
N LEU A 149 9.38 3.81 -8.70
CA LEU A 149 10.27 3.15 -7.75
C LEU A 149 11.18 2.23 -8.54
N ASP A 150 12.48 2.36 -8.28
CA ASP A 150 13.47 1.57 -8.98
C ASP A 150 14.45 1.00 -7.97
N TRP A 151 14.59 -0.31 -8.04
CA TRP A 151 15.51 -1.11 -7.24
C TRP A 151 16.59 -1.67 -8.16
N ASN A 152 17.01 -0.93 -9.19
CA ASN A 152 17.89 -1.42 -10.26
C ASN A 152 19.25 -1.95 -9.75
N LYS A 153 19.80 -1.38 -8.68
CA LYS A 153 21.04 -1.87 -8.08
C LYS A 153 20.88 -3.24 -7.39
N GLU A 154 19.71 -3.49 -6.82
CA GLU A 154 19.40 -4.70 -6.06
C GLU A 154 18.43 -5.64 -6.78
N SER A 155 18.09 -5.35 -8.03
CA SER A 155 17.18 -6.14 -8.86
C SER A 155 17.70 -7.55 -9.15
N ASN A 156 18.96 -7.83 -8.80
CA ASN A 156 19.61 -9.12 -8.90
C ASN A 156 19.58 -9.93 -7.58
N ILE A 157 19.04 -9.38 -6.49
CA ILE A 157 18.89 -10.08 -5.21
C ILE A 157 17.59 -10.88 -5.24
N THR A 158 17.70 -12.21 -5.17
CA THR A 158 16.55 -13.13 -5.21
C THR A 158 16.09 -13.59 -3.82
N ASP A 159 16.44 -12.86 -2.77
CA ASP A 159 16.10 -13.22 -1.39
C ASP A 159 14.72 -12.66 -0.99
N SER A 160 13.91 -13.47 -0.29
CA SER A 160 12.65 -13.05 0.29
C SER A 160 12.86 -11.93 1.32
N GLY A 161 13.96 -11.96 2.08
CA GLY A 161 14.27 -10.90 3.04
C GLY A 161 14.51 -9.54 2.37
N PHE A 162 15.08 -9.53 1.16
CA PHE A 162 15.22 -8.32 0.37
C PHE A 162 13.88 -7.83 -0.18
N SER A 163 13.04 -8.76 -0.66
CA SER A 163 11.70 -8.42 -1.17
C SER A 163 10.81 -7.82 -0.09
N GLU A 164 10.88 -8.35 1.14
CA GLU A 164 10.18 -7.81 2.31
C GLU A 164 10.71 -6.42 2.67
N ALA A 165 12.02 -6.23 2.76
CA ALA A 165 12.61 -4.92 3.07
C ALA A 165 12.29 -3.86 2.00
N ALA A 166 12.23 -4.26 0.73
CA ALA A 166 11.82 -3.38 -0.37
C ALA A 166 10.34 -2.98 -0.28
N ALA A 167 9.47 -3.94 0.07
CA ALA A 167 8.05 -3.68 0.30
C ALA A 167 7.82 -2.76 1.51
N ASP A 168 8.53 -2.98 2.62
CA ASP A 168 8.45 -2.15 3.82
C ASP A 168 8.94 -0.73 3.55
N THR A 169 10.05 -0.57 2.82
CA THR A 169 10.57 0.73 2.41
C THR A 169 9.58 1.46 1.52
N PHE A 170 8.96 0.75 0.57
CA PHE A 170 7.93 1.32 -0.28
C PHE A 170 6.73 1.79 0.55
N PHE A 171 6.21 0.95 1.45
CA PHE A 171 5.09 1.31 2.32
C PHE A 171 5.43 2.53 3.18
N ALA A 172 6.60 2.56 3.82
CA ALA A 172 7.05 3.69 4.61
C ALA A 172 7.15 4.97 3.78
N SER A 173 7.67 4.90 2.56
CA SER A 173 7.75 6.05 1.64
C SER A 173 6.39 6.59 1.24
N MET A 174 5.37 5.73 1.12
CA MET A 174 3.99 6.13 0.82
C MET A 174 3.34 6.82 2.02
N VAL A 175 3.55 6.27 3.22
CA VAL A 175 3.07 6.90 4.47
C VAL A 175 3.72 8.26 4.67
N GLN A 176 5.01 8.40 4.36
CA GLN A 176 5.68 9.69 4.40
C GLN A 176 5.03 10.67 3.40
N LEU A 177 4.83 10.24 2.15
CA LEU A 177 4.23 11.07 1.11
C LEU A 177 2.81 11.54 1.44
N ASP A 178 2.03 10.72 2.14
CA ASP A 178 0.66 11.05 2.59
C ASP A 178 0.63 12.06 3.75
N ASN A 179 1.71 12.14 4.54
CA ASN A 179 1.82 13.03 5.70
C ASN A 179 2.48 14.39 5.38
N GLU A 180 2.97 14.58 4.15
CA GLU A 180 3.60 15.82 3.65
C GLU A 180 2.58 16.77 3.01
#